data_AF-A0A8J6YW69-F1
#
_entry.id   AF-A0A8J6YW69-F1
#
_cell.length_a   1.000
_cell.length_b   1.000
_cell.length_c   1.000
_cell.angle_alpha   90.00
_cell.angle_beta   90.00
_cell.angle_gamma   90.00
#
_symmetry.space_group_name_H-M   'P 1'
#
loop_
_entity.id
_entity.type
_entity.pdbx_description
1 polymer ?
#
loop_
_entity_poly.entity_id
_entity_poly.type
_entity_poly.pdbx_seq_one_letter_code
_entity_poly.pdbx_strand_id
1 'polypeptide(L)'
;MANETHGTDAAGDAVVLHGQVVEHPTELQHVEAGMPQLDFTTYANQIFWLIVALAAIYWILSKIALPRIAMILAERRGTISNDIAAAEELKSQAQEAEAAYQKALADAKAESARIVAEAKAEIKAELDAAIARADEEIAAKTAESEKAIAAIRASASESVEAVAKDTAAALVAAFGQAPDQAAIDAAVDTRVKG
;
A
#
# COMPACT_ATOMS: atom_id res chain seq x y z
N MET A 1 91.41 -56.09 -18.36
CA MET A 1 92.58 -55.47 -17.72
C MET A 1 92.12 -54.99 -16.36
N ALA A 2 91.99 -55.84 -15.34
CA ALA A 2 93.06 -56.51 -14.58
C ALA A 2 94.03 -55.51 -13.94
N ASN A 3 93.81 -55.19 -12.66
CA ASN A 3 94.80 -55.50 -11.62
C ASN A 3 94.12 -55.61 -10.23
N GLU A 4 94.72 -56.45 -9.41
CA GLU A 4 94.32 -57.09 -8.15
C GLU A 4 94.38 -56.12 -6.94
N THR A 5 93.42 -56.16 -6.01
CA THR A 5 93.37 -56.82 -4.69
C THR A 5 94.27 -56.28 -3.56
N HIS A 6 93.71 -56.41 -2.34
CA HIS A 6 94.31 -56.50 -1.01
C HIS A 6 94.70 -55.24 -0.22
N GLY A 7 94.12 -55.18 0.98
CA GLY A 7 94.40 -54.20 2.01
C GLY A 7 95.49 -54.63 3.00
N THR A 8 95.70 -53.76 3.99
CA THR A 8 96.27 -53.94 5.34
C THR A 8 96.53 -52.52 5.86
N ASP A 9 95.80 -52.04 6.86
CA ASP A 9 95.99 -52.23 8.30
C ASP A 9 96.97 -51.20 8.93
N ALA A 10 96.57 -50.70 10.09
CA ALA A 10 97.35 -50.01 11.13
C ALA A 10 97.88 -48.56 10.93
N ALA A 11 97.24 -47.67 11.71
CA ALA A 11 97.85 -46.87 12.79
C ALA A 11 98.53 -45.51 12.51
N GLY A 12 98.16 -44.54 13.38
CA GLY A 12 99.04 -43.49 13.93
C GLY A 12 99.11 -42.21 13.08
N ASP A 13 98.18 -41.28 13.20
CA ASP A 13 97.98 -40.28 14.27
C ASP A 13 98.78 -38.97 14.09
N ALA A 14 97.99 -37.90 14.18
CA ALA A 14 98.20 -36.48 14.39
C ALA A 14 99.47 -35.75 13.91
N VAL A 15 99.21 -34.83 12.97
CA VAL A 15 99.99 -33.64 12.63
C VAL A 15 100.21 -32.74 13.84
N VAL A 16 101.47 -32.37 14.11
CA VAL A 16 101.85 -31.28 15.02
C VAL A 16 102.52 -30.18 14.19
N LEU A 17 101.97 -28.97 14.19
CA LEU A 17 102.70 -27.75 13.82
C LEU A 17 102.27 -26.57 14.73
N HIS A 18 103.15 -26.31 15.71
CA HIS A 18 103.59 -25.01 16.27
C HIS A 18 102.88 -23.74 15.77
N GLY A 19 102.46 -22.77 16.57
CA GLY A 19 102.63 -22.52 18.00
C GLY A 19 102.50 -21.01 18.27
N GLN A 20 101.86 -20.62 19.37
CA GLN A 20 102.38 -19.58 20.28
C GLN A 20 101.57 -19.62 21.59
N VAL A 21 102.30 -19.81 22.68
CA VAL A 21 101.83 -19.86 24.05
C VAL A 21 101.64 -18.44 24.57
N VAL A 22 100.46 -18.14 25.12
CA VAL A 22 100.28 -17.08 26.12
C VAL A 22 99.61 -17.75 27.31
N GLU A 23 100.41 -18.11 28.32
CA GLU A 23 99.88 -18.48 29.62
C GLU A 23 99.48 -17.20 30.37
N HIS A 24 98.28 -17.20 30.94
CA HIS A 24 98.03 -16.49 32.18
C HIS A 24 97.22 -17.36 33.14
N PRO A 25 97.58 -17.35 34.44
CA PRO A 25 97.35 -18.42 35.38
C PRO A 25 95.94 -18.42 35.97
N THR A 26 95.49 -19.62 36.29
CA THR A 26 94.31 -19.90 37.11
C THR A 26 94.59 -19.50 38.56
N GLU A 27 94.14 -18.33 38.98
CA GLU A 27 93.83 -18.07 40.39
C GLU A 27 92.32 -18.12 40.59
N LEU A 28 91.89 -19.15 41.30
CA LEU A 28 90.51 -19.39 41.71
C LEU A 28 90.17 -18.43 42.85
N GLN A 29 89.45 -17.35 42.55
CA GLN A 29 88.60 -16.69 43.53
C GLN A 29 87.19 -17.24 43.37
N HIS A 30 86.74 -17.96 44.40
CA HIS A 30 85.38 -18.43 44.55
C HIS A 30 84.40 -17.25 44.47
N VAL A 31 83.77 -17.07 43.32
CA VAL A 31 82.51 -16.33 43.25
C VAL A 31 81.42 -17.34 43.58
N GLU A 32 80.90 -17.24 44.80
CA GLU A 32 79.66 -17.88 45.23
C GLU A 32 78.48 -17.23 44.48
N ALA A 33 78.41 -17.43 43.17
CA ALA A 33 77.34 -16.93 42.32
C ALA A 33 76.58 -18.14 41.78
N GLY A 34 75.34 -18.29 42.23
CA GLY A 34 74.35 -19.13 41.56
C GLY A 34 74.32 -18.81 40.07
N MET A 35 73.84 -19.78 39.27
CA MET A 35 73.73 -19.72 37.80
C MET A 35 73.80 -18.29 37.24
N PRO A 36 74.68 -17.97 36.27
CA PRO A 36 74.96 -16.59 35.81
C PRO A 36 73.72 -15.79 35.31
N GLN A 37 72.56 -16.42 35.24
CA GLN A 37 71.25 -15.85 34.95
C GLN A 37 70.54 -15.26 36.19
N LEU A 38 71.01 -15.56 37.41
CA LEU A 38 70.44 -15.12 38.69
C LEU A 38 71.38 -14.15 39.43
N ASP A 39 72.16 -13.37 38.69
CA ASP A 39 73.00 -12.32 39.28
C ASP A 39 72.17 -11.04 39.56
N PHE A 40 71.74 -10.93 40.82
CA PHE A 40 70.92 -9.81 41.33
C PHE A 40 71.60 -8.44 41.23
N THR A 41 72.91 -8.36 40.99
CA THR A 41 73.61 -7.07 40.84
C THR A 41 73.18 -6.32 39.58
N THR A 42 72.75 -7.04 38.54
CA THR A 42 72.31 -6.46 37.26
C THR A 42 70.82 -6.10 37.24
N TYR A 43 70.04 -6.61 38.20
CA TYR A 43 68.58 -6.49 38.22
C TYR A 43 68.13 -5.05 38.39
N ALA A 44 68.83 -4.24 39.19
CA ALA A 44 68.46 -2.84 39.41
C ALA A 44 68.45 -2.02 38.11
N ASN A 45 69.46 -2.21 37.25
CA ASN A 45 69.54 -1.53 35.95
C ASN A 45 68.47 -2.03 34.98
N GLN A 46 68.22 -3.34 34.94
CA GLN A 46 67.15 -3.91 34.10
C GLN A 46 65.76 -3.43 34.54
N ILE A 47 65.49 -3.40 35.84
CA ILE A 47 64.23 -2.89 36.42
C ILE A 47 64.05 -1.41 36.11
N PHE A 48 65.10 -0.60 36.22
CA PHE A 48 65.06 0.82 35.86
C PHE A 48 64.60 1.02 34.40
N TRP A 49 65.26 0.36 33.44
CA TRP A 49 64.87 0.46 32.03
C TRP A 49 63.50 -0.13 31.73
N LEU A 50 63.12 -1.21 32.44
CA LEU A 50 61.78 -1.79 32.34
C LEU A 50 60.70 -0.78 32.77
N ILE A 51 60.91 -0.07 33.89
CA ILE A 51 60.00 0.99 34.35
C ILE A 51 59.95 2.13 33.33
N VAL A 52 61.10 2.57 32.79
CA VAL A 52 61.15 3.63 31.78
C VAL A 52 60.40 3.22 30.50
N ALA A 53 60.62 2.01 30.00
CA ALA A 53 59.94 1.49 28.81
C ALA A 53 58.43 1.33 29.05
N LEU A 54 58.02 0.81 30.22
CA LEU A 54 56.63 0.68 30.61
C LEU A 54 55.95 2.05 30.71
N ALA A 55 56.61 3.03 31.32
CA ALA A 55 56.11 4.40 31.42
C ALA A 55 55.96 5.06 30.05
N ALA A 56 56.93 4.86 29.14
CA ALA A 56 56.86 5.36 27.77
C ALA A 56 55.69 4.74 27.00
N ILE A 57 55.52 3.41 27.06
CA ILE A 57 54.38 2.71 26.43
C ILE A 57 53.06 3.17 27.04
N TYR A 58 52.96 3.26 28.36
CA TYR A 58 51.77 3.74 29.06
C TYR A 58 51.39 5.15 28.61
N TRP A 59 52.37 6.05 28.50
CA TRP A 59 52.15 7.42 28.04
C TRP A 59 51.62 7.45 26.60
N ILE A 60 52.21 6.67 25.69
CA ILE A 60 51.74 6.55 24.29
C ILE A 60 50.31 5.99 24.23
N LEU A 61 50.03 4.92 24.98
CA LEU A 61 48.69 4.32 24.98
C LEU A 61 47.65 5.30 25.54
N SER A 62 47.96 5.95 26.66
CA SER A 62 47.10 6.92 27.32
C SER A 62 46.79 8.14 26.45
N LYS A 63 47.80 8.68 25.77
CA LYS A 63 47.66 9.94 25.02
C LYS A 63 47.33 9.78 23.54
N ILE A 64 47.58 8.62 22.94
CA ILE A 64 47.45 8.45 21.48
C ILE A 64 46.51 7.30 21.14
N ALA A 65 46.74 6.09 21.66
CA ALA A 65 45.96 4.91 21.27
C ALA A 65 44.51 4.96 21.79
N LEU A 66 44.32 5.18 23.10
CA LEU A 66 43.00 5.27 23.72
C LEU A 66 42.13 6.40 23.15
N PRO A 67 42.59 7.66 23.01
CA PRO A 67 41.75 8.70 22.44
C PRO A 67 41.36 8.42 20.99
N ARG A 68 42.24 7.81 20.19
CA ARG A 68 41.90 7.44 18.80
C ARG A 68 40.81 6.38 18.73
N ILE A 69 40.86 5.36 19.59
CA ILE A 69 39.80 4.35 19.68
C ILE A 69 38.48 4.97 20.19
N ALA A 70 38.57 5.85 21.19
CA ALA A 70 37.41 6.56 21.73
C ALA A 70 36.70 7.41 20.67
N MET A 71 37.44 8.12 19.81
CA MET A 71 36.84 8.88 18.69
C MET A 71 36.07 7.99 17.73
N ILE A 72 36.65 6.86 17.29
CA ILE A 72 35.98 5.92 16.37
C ILE A 72 34.72 5.33 17.01
N LEU A 73 34.78 5.00 18.29
CA LEU A 73 33.62 4.47 19.01
C LEU A 73 32.53 5.53 19.17
N ALA A 74 32.90 6.78 19.44
CA ALA A 74 31.98 7.90 19.53
C ALA A 74 31.30 8.18 18.17
N GLU A 75 32.07 8.16 17.08
CA GLU A 75 31.55 8.32 15.72
C GLU A 75 30.53 7.23 15.39
N ARG A 76 30.89 5.95 15.60
CA ARG A 76 29.96 4.82 15.36
C ARG A 76 28.70 4.92 16.20
N ARG A 77 28.82 5.26 17.49
CA ARG A 77 27.66 5.47 18.37
C ARG A 77 26.80 6.63 17.89
N GLY A 78 27.42 7.71 17.42
CA GLY A 78 26.74 8.86 16.84
C GLY A 78 25.96 8.49 15.59
N THR A 79 26.58 7.78 14.64
CA THR A 79 25.91 7.28 13.44
C THR A 79 24.74 6.37 13.78
N ILE A 80 24.94 5.37 14.64
CA ILE A 80 23.85 4.46 15.05
C ILE A 80 22.70 5.22 15.71
N SER A 81 23.01 6.15 16.62
CA SER A 81 21.98 6.95 17.29
C SER A 81 21.21 7.84 16.31
N ASN A 82 21.91 8.42 15.33
CA ASN A 82 21.31 9.23 14.29
C ASN A 82 20.42 8.38 13.36
N ASP A 83 20.89 7.20 12.97
CA ASP A 83 20.14 6.28 12.12
C ASP A 83 18.88 5.76 12.83
N ILE A 84 18.96 5.47 14.14
CA ILE A 84 17.80 5.09 14.96
C ILE A 84 16.80 6.26 15.02
N ALA A 85 17.27 7.47 15.32
CA ALA A 85 16.40 8.64 15.38
C ALA A 85 15.72 8.92 14.01
N ALA A 86 16.47 8.82 12.92
CA ALA A 86 15.92 8.97 11.57
C ALA A 86 14.90 7.87 11.23
N ALA A 87 15.17 6.62 11.63
CA ALA A 87 14.24 5.52 11.43
C ALA A 87 12.95 5.68 12.24
N GLU A 88 13.04 6.15 13.49
CA GLU A 88 11.87 6.46 14.33
C GLU A 88 11.04 7.60 13.75
N GLU A 89 11.69 8.66 13.29
CA GLU A 89 11.03 9.80 12.63
C GLU A 89 10.30 9.35 11.35
N LEU A 90 10.98 8.60 10.47
CA LEU A 90 10.37 8.06 9.25
C LEU A 90 9.20 7.11 9.57
N LYS A 91 9.32 6.31 10.63
CA LYS A 91 8.23 5.46 11.10
C LYS A 91 7.05 6.27 11.59
N SER A 92 7.27 7.34 12.36
CA SER A 92 6.21 8.25 12.83
C SER A 92 5.50 8.90 11.65
N GLN A 93 6.27 9.46 10.71
CA GLN A 93 5.72 10.07 9.50
C GLN A 93 4.90 9.08 8.66
N ALA A 94 5.38 7.83 8.53
CA ALA A 94 4.64 6.78 7.83
C ALA A 94 3.32 6.44 8.54
N GLN A 95 3.32 6.35 9.87
CA GLN A 95 2.10 6.10 10.66
C GLN A 95 1.11 7.25 10.57
N GLU A 96 1.58 8.50 10.62
CA GLU A 96 0.74 9.68 10.43
C GLU A 96 0.16 9.74 9.01
N ALA A 97 0.97 9.46 7.99
CA ALA A 97 0.52 9.40 6.61
C ALA A 97 -0.51 8.27 6.38
N GLU A 98 -0.29 7.10 6.97
CA GLU A 98 -1.26 5.99 6.94
C GLU A 98 -2.58 6.38 7.61
N ALA A 99 -2.52 7.00 8.80
CA ALA A 99 -3.71 7.45 9.50
C ALA A 99 -4.48 8.52 8.69
N ALA A 100 -3.78 9.48 8.09
CA ALA A 100 -4.36 10.50 7.24
C ALA A 100 -4.99 9.91 5.98
N TYR A 101 -4.32 8.95 5.33
CA TYR A 101 -4.83 8.23 4.17
C TYR A 101 -6.10 7.45 4.50
N GLN A 102 -6.10 6.69 5.61
CA GLN A 102 -7.25 5.90 6.02
C GLN A 102 -8.44 6.80 6.39
N LYS A 103 -8.19 7.94 7.03
CA LYS A 103 -9.22 8.95 7.29
C LYS A 103 -9.79 9.51 6.00
N ALA A 104 -8.94 9.94 5.06
CA ALA A 104 -9.39 10.47 3.77
C ALA A 104 -10.21 9.44 2.98
N LEU A 105 -9.81 8.17 3.03
CA LEU A 105 -10.57 7.07 2.40
C LEU A 105 -11.94 6.85 3.05
N ALA A 106 -12.01 6.90 4.38
CA ALA A 106 -13.27 6.78 5.12
C ALA A 106 -14.21 7.96 4.81
N ASP A 107 -13.68 9.19 4.83
CA ASP A 107 -14.42 10.42 4.54
C ASP A 107 -14.93 10.39 3.09
N ALA A 108 -14.10 9.99 2.11
CA ALA A 108 -14.52 9.88 0.72
C ALA A 108 -15.63 8.83 0.51
N LYS A 109 -15.56 7.69 1.21
CA LYS A 109 -16.62 6.66 1.16
C LYS A 109 -17.91 7.16 1.79
N ALA A 110 -17.83 7.84 2.93
CA ALA A 110 -19.00 8.43 3.58
C ALA A 110 -19.66 9.50 2.69
N GLU A 111 -18.85 10.36 2.07
CA GLU A 111 -19.33 11.39 1.16
C GLU A 111 -19.95 10.81 -0.10
N SER A 112 -19.32 9.80 -0.71
CA SER A 112 -19.89 9.08 -1.85
C SER A 112 -21.25 8.45 -1.50
N ALA A 113 -21.36 7.81 -0.34
CA ALA A 113 -22.62 7.24 0.12
C ALA A 113 -23.70 8.31 0.34
N ARG A 114 -23.31 9.47 0.89
CA ARG A 114 -24.19 10.63 1.08
C ARG A 114 -24.72 11.14 -0.25
N ILE A 115 -23.85 11.40 -1.22
CA ILE A 115 -24.22 11.87 -2.57
C ILE A 115 -25.16 10.87 -3.25
N VAL A 116 -24.89 9.57 -3.17
CA VAL A 116 -25.76 8.55 -3.76
C VAL A 116 -27.13 8.52 -3.08
N ALA A 117 -27.19 8.67 -1.76
CA ALA A 117 -28.45 8.71 -1.03
C ALA A 117 -29.27 9.97 -1.38
N GLU A 118 -28.63 11.12 -1.45
CA GLU A 118 -29.24 12.40 -1.83
C GLU A 118 -29.78 12.36 -3.26
N ALA A 119 -28.96 11.92 -4.23
CA ALA A 119 -29.38 11.79 -5.62
C ALA A 119 -30.57 10.82 -5.78
N LYS A 120 -30.58 9.70 -5.05
CA LYS A 120 -31.72 8.78 -5.07
C LYS A 120 -32.99 9.41 -4.48
N ALA A 121 -32.86 10.21 -3.43
CA ALA A 121 -34.00 10.90 -2.83
C ALA A 121 -34.56 11.97 -3.78
N GLU A 122 -33.69 12.75 -4.43
CA GLU A 122 -34.06 13.74 -5.43
C GLU A 122 -34.75 13.11 -6.65
N ILE A 123 -34.13 12.09 -7.26
CA ILE A 123 -34.71 11.34 -8.38
C ILE A 123 -36.08 10.78 -8.01
N LYS A 124 -36.24 10.24 -6.80
CA LYS A 124 -37.53 9.72 -6.34
C LYS A 124 -38.58 10.82 -6.24
N ALA A 125 -38.23 11.98 -5.67
CA ALA A 125 -39.14 13.10 -5.55
C ALA A 125 -39.56 13.64 -6.93
N GLU A 126 -38.62 13.78 -7.86
CA GLU A 126 -38.91 14.20 -9.23
C GLU A 126 -39.79 13.19 -9.98
N LEU A 127 -39.51 11.89 -9.81
CA LEU A 127 -40.31 10.82 -10.40
C LEU A 127 -41.74 10.84 -9.86
N ASP A 128 -41.91 10.93 -8.54
CA ASP A 128 -43.23 10.98 -7.91
C ASP A 128 -44.01 12.22 -8.40
N ALA A 129 -43.36 13.38 -8.55
CA ALA A 129 -43.96 14.60 -9.11
C ALA A 129 -44.28 14.50 -10.62
N ALA A 130 -43.46 13.81 -11.40
CA ALA A 130 -43.72 13.57 -12.81
C ALA A 130 -44.89 12.62 -13.01
N ILE A 131 -45.00 11.56 -12.20
CA ILE A 131 -46.12 10.63 -12.20
C ILE A 131 -47.42 11.37 -11.87
N ALA A 132 -47.43 12.17 -10.79
CA ALA A 132 -48.63 12.93 -10.41
C ALA A 132 -49.12 13.87 -11.53
N ARG A 133 -48.20 14.58 -12.20
CA ARG A 133 -48.55 15.42 -13.36
C ARG A 133 -49.08 14.60 -14.54
N ALA A 134 -48.44 13.47 -14.84
CA ALA A 134 -48.90 12.59 -15.91
C ALA A 134 -50.30 12.04 -15.63
N ASP A 135 -50.59 11.66 -14.38
CA ASP A 135 -51.92 11.18 -13.97
C ASP A 135 -52.99 12.28 -14.11
N GLU A 136 -52.67 13.53 -13.75
CA GLU A 136 -53.56 14.68 -13.95
C GLU A 136 -53.85 14.93 -15.43
N GLU A 137 -52.83 14.91 -16.29
CA GLU A 137 -52.98 15.08 -17.74
C GLU A 137 -53.80 13.94 -18.37
N ILE A 138 -53.54 12.70 -17.96
CA ILE A 138 -54.30 11.52 -18.42
C ILE A 138 -55.76 11.64 -17.99
N ALA A 139 -56.03 12.04 -16.75
CA ALA A 139 -57.40 12.21 -16.25
C ALA A 139 -58.14 13.32 -17.02
N ALA A 140 -57.49 14.46 -17.27
CA ALA A 140 -58.06 15.55 -18.05
C ALA A 140 -58.40 15.11 -19.48
N LYS A 141 -57.48 14.41 -20.14
CA LYS A 141 -57.65 13.94 -21.53
C LYS A 141 -58.71 12.83 -21.64
N THR A 142 -58.82 11.99 -20.61
CA THR A 142 -59.88 10.99 -20.52
C THR A 142 -61.24 11.66 -20.41
N ALA A 143 -61.39 12.65 -19.52
CA ALA A 143 -62.64 13.40 -19.38
C ALA A 143 -63.03 14.20 -20.64
N GLU A 144 -62.06 14.76 -21.35
CA GLU A 144 -62.28 15.40 -22.66
C GLU A 144 -62.77 14.40 -23.70
N SER A 145 -62.11 13.24 -23.79
CA SER A 145 -62.47 12.18 -24.73
C SER A 145 -63.86 11.61 -24.44
N GLU A 146 -64.22 11.43 -23.16
CA GLU A 146 -65.57 11.00 -22.75
C GLU A 146 -66.64 12.00 -23.19
N LYS A 147 -66.39 13.30 -23.03
CA LYS A 147 -67.31 14.34 -23.53
C LYS A 147 -67.45 14.31 -25.05
N ALA A 148 -66.34 14.16 -25.77
CA ALA A 148 -66.36 14.06 -27.23
C ALA A 148 -67.13 12.83 -27.70
N ILE A 149 -66.92 11.67 -27.07
CA ILE A 149 -67.65 10.43 -27.36
C ILE A 149 -69.14 10.62 -27.06
N ALA A 150 -69.50 11.26 -25.94
CA ALA A 150 -70.90 11.53 -25.60
C ALA A 150 -71.58 12.44 -26.64
N ALA A 151 -70.88 13.48 -27.11
CA ALA A 151 -71.38 14.37 -28.16
C ALA A 151 -71.55 13.64 -29.50
N ILE A 152 -70.58 12.83 -29.92
CA ILE A 152 -70.68 12.00 -31.12
C ILE A 152 -71.86 11.03 -31.01
N ARG A 153 -72.04 10.39 -29.85
CA ARG A 153 -73.15 9.47 -29.61
C ARG A 153 -74.50 10.18 -29.72
N ALA A 154 -74.64 11.37 -29.15
CA ALA A 154 -75.87 12.16 -29.25
C ALA A 154 -76.18 12.55 -30.70
N SER A 155 -75.19 13.06 -31.45
CA SER A 155 -75.36 13.43 -32.86
C SER A 155 -75.64 12.22 -33.75
N ALA A 156 -75.01 11.07 -33.48
CA ALA A 156 -75.29 9.83 -34.19
C ALA A 156 -76.73 9.35 -33.93
N SER A 157 -77.22 9.43 -32.69
CA SER A 157 -78.62 9.10 -32.37
C SER A 157 -79.61 10.01 -33.10
N GLU A 158 -79.36 11.32 -33.15
CA GLU A 158 -80.20 12.27 -33.91
C GLU A 158 -80.19 11.97 -35.41
N SER A 159 -79.01 11.69 -35.97
CA SER A 159 -78.86 11.32 -37.39
C SER A 159 -79.59 10.01 -37.72
N VAL A 160 -79.54 9.01 -36.83
CA VAL A 160 -80.28 7.74 -36.99
C VAL A 160 -81.79 7.99 -36.95
N GLU A 161 -82.27 8.84 -36.05
CA GLU A 161 -83.70 9.19 -35.96
C GLU A 161 -84.19 9.88 -37.26
N ALA A 162 -83.41 10.84 -37.78
CA ALA A 162 -83.72 11.52 -39.03
C ALA A 162 -83.75 10.53 -40.22
N VAL A 163 -82.72 9.70 -40.37
CA VAL A 163 -82.67 8.68 -41.44
C VAL A 163 -83.80 7.66 -41.30
N ALA A 164 -84.19 7.28 -40.09
CA ALA A 164 -85.31 6.37 -39.85
C ALA A 164 -86.65 7.00 -40.27
N LYS A 165 -86.89 8.29 -39.96
CA LYS A 165 -88.08 9.04 -40.39
C LYS A 165 -88.15 9.17 -41.90
N ASP A 166 -87.05 9.55 -42.55
CA ASP A 166 -86.96 9.65 -44.02
C ASP A 166 -87.18 8.30 -44.71
N THR A 167 -86.56 7.24 -44.19
CA THR A 167 -86.70 5.88 -44.74
C THR A 167 -88.13 5.35 -44.58
N ALA A 168 -88.76 5.60 -43.42
CA ALA A 168 -90.15 5.21 -43.18
C ALA A 168 -91.13 5.96 -44.10
N ALA A 169 -90.93 7.26 -44.31
CA ALA A 169 -91.73 8.06 -45.24
C ALA A 169 -91.58 7.56 -46.70
N ALA A 170 -90.35 7.27 -47.12
CA ALA A 170 -90.08 6.70 -48.44
C ALA A 170 -90.74 5.33 -48.64
N LEU A 171 -90.72 4.46 -47.61
CA LEU A 171 -91.41 3.16 -47.63
C LEU A 171 -92.93 3.33 -47.77
N VAL A 172 -93.57 4.20 -46.97
CA VAL A 172 -95.02 4.43 -47.03
C VAL A 172 -95.44 4.96 -48.42
N ALA A 173 -94.65 5.89 -48.97
CA ALA A 173 -94.88 6.39 -50.33
C ALA A 173 -94.74 5.28 -51.40
N ALA A 174 -93.76 4.39 -51.27
CA ALA A 174 -93.56 3.27 -52.18
C ALA A 174 -94.72 2.24 -52.16
N PHE A 175 -95.43 2.11 -51.04
CA PHE A 175 -96.64 1.28 -50.91
C PHE A 175 -97.92 1.96 -51.46
N GLY A 176 -97.82 3.17 -52.03
CA GLY A 176 -98.93 3.85 -52.70
C GLY A 176 -99.85 4.65 -51.78
N GLN A 177 -99.45 4.90 -50.53
CA GLN A 177 -100.16 5.78 -49.60
C GLN A 177 -99.41 7.13 -49.47
N ALA A 178 -100.15 8.22 -49.26
CA ALA A 178 -99.53 9.50 -48.92
C ALA A 178 -98.92 9.41 -47.51
N PRO A 179 -97.64 9.75 -47.32
CA PRO A 179 -97.01 9.70 -46.00
C PRO A 179 -97.64 10.74 -45.07
N ASP A 180 -98.23 10.27 -43.97
CA ASP A 180 -98.63 11.12 -42.85
C ASP A 180 -97.43 11.33 -41.93
N GLN A 181 -96.79 12.48 -42.09
CA GLN A 181 -95.53 12.76 -41.43
C GLN A 181 -95.67 12.84 -39.90
N ALA A 182 -96.82 13.32 -39.40
CA ALA A 182 -97.05 13.40 -37.96
C ALA A 182 -97.19 12.01 -37.32
N ALA A 183 -97.85 11.07 -38.01
CA ALA A 183 -98.00 9.70 -37.54
C ALA A 183 -96.67 8.92 -37.60
N ILE A 184 -95.87 9.12 -38.66
CA ILE A 184 -94.55 8.50 -38.81
C ILE A 184 -93.60 9.00 -37.73
N ASP A 185 -93.53 10.32 -37.51
CA ASP A 185 -92.65 10.90 -36.51
C ASP A 185 -93.00 10.39 -35.10
N ALA A 186 -94.28 10.33 -34.75
CA ALA A 186 -94.73 9.80 -33.46
C ALA A 186 -94.40 8.30 -33.27
N ALA A 187 -94.54 7.49 -34.32
CA ALA A 187 -94.25 6.06 -34.28
C ALA A 187 -92.74 5.77 -34.17
N VAL A 188 -91.90 6.52 -34.90
CA VAL A 188 -90.44 6.41 -34.83
C VAL A 188 -89.94 6.89 -33.47
N ASP A 189 -90.41 8.04 -32.97
CA ASP A 189 -90.05 8.55 -31.64
C ASP A 189 -90.36 7.53 -30.52
N THR A 190 -91.53 6.89 -30.58
CA THR A 190 -91.93 5.87 -29.60
C THR A 190 -91.02 4.64 -29.65
N ARG A 191 -90.52 4.27 -30.84
CA ARG A 191 -89.64 3.11 -31.04
C ARG A 191 -88.16 3.38 -30.79
N VAL A 192 -87.71 4.62 -30.91
CA VAL A 192 -86.32 5.01 -30.63
C VAL A 192 -86.11 5.30 -29.14
N LYS A 193 -87.15 5.73 -28.42
CA LYS A 193 -87.10 6.06 -26.98
C LYS A 193 -87.44 4.90 -26.04
N GLY A 194 -88.03 3.80 -26.56
CA GLY A 194 -88.42 2.61 -25.79
C GLY A 194 -87.49 1.42 -26.03
#